data_AF-A0A925ZB95-F1
#
_entry.id   AF-A0A925ZB95-F1
#
_cell.length_a   1.000
_cell.length_b   1.000
_cell.length_c   1.000
_cell.angle_alpha   90.00
_cell.angle_beta   90.00
_cell.angle_gamma   90.00
#
_symmetry.space_group_name_H-M   'P 1'
#
loop_
_entity.id
_entity.type
_entity.pdbx_description
1 polymer ?
#
loop_
_entity_poly.entity_id
_entity_poly.type
_entity_poly.pdbx_seq_one_letter_code
_entity_poly.pdbx_strand_id
1 'polypeptide(L)'
;VPLAAAATNASAGRLGASDAAPIPEPLKAKALAQVDQALMKQGLIDKRGQVSEQVATELSFERKSSLPTPGTLVKGCLDDCDTCEPALDAAIELELEHKRLQNELLKKQIELLEKSQQYRCCPAGETEPVA
;
A
#
# COMPACT_ATOMS: atom_id res chain seq x y z
N VAL A 1 40.11 -29.93 -39.79
CA VAL A 1 40.60 -29.87 -38.39
C VAL A 1 41.94 -29.14 -38.42
N PRO A 2 42.27 -28.22 -37.49
CA PRO A 2 41.57 -27.77 -36.28
C PRO A 2 41.22 -26.26 -36.35
N LEU A 3 40.64 -25.56 -35.36
CA LEU A 3 39.71 -25.85 -34.26
C LEU A 3 39.31 -24.46 -33.73
N ALA A 4 38.05 -24.31 -33.35
CA ALA A 4 37.43 -23.08 -32.87
C ALA A 4 38.06 -22.50 -31.60
N ALA A 5 37.84 -21.19 -31.38
CA ALA A 5 37.75 -20.61 -30.04
C ALA A 5 36.63 -19.55 -30.03
N ALA A 6 35.45 -19.98 -29.58
CA ALA A 6 34.38 -19.08 -29.16
C ALA A 6 34.75 -18.53 -27.77
N ALA A 7 34.74 -17.20 -27.62
CA ALA A 7 34.83 -16.55 -26.33
C ALA A 7 33.53 -15.80 -26.06
N THR A 8 32.63 -16.48 -25.36
CA THR A 8 31.43 -15.95 -24.75
C THR A 8 31.86 -15.04 -23.59
N ASN A 9 31.64 -13.73 -23.68
CA ASN A 9 31.72 -12.86 -22.51
C ASN A 9 30.31 -12.51 -22.06
N ALA A 10 29.80 -13.33 -21.15
CA ALA A 10 28.76 -12.92 -20.22
C ALA A 10 29.40 -11.94 -19.23
N SER A 11 29.10 -10.66 -19.35
CA SER A 11 29.40 -9.67 -18.31
C SER A 11 28.10 -9.30 -17.60
N ALA A 12 28.03 -9.77 -16.35
CA ALA A 12 27.02 -9.50 -15.36
C ALA A 12 26.65 -8.01 -15.28
N GLY A 13 25.35 -7.75 -15.09
CA GLY A 13 24.82 -6.43 -14.82
C GLY A 13 25.47 -5.80 -13.60
N ARG A 14 25.99 -4.59 -13.78
CA ARG A 14 26.21 -3.64 -12.70
C ARG A 14 25.23 -2.50 -12.89
N LEU A 15 24.21 -2.46 -12.04
CA LEU A 15 23.44 -1.26 -11.75
C LEU A 15 24.37 -0.30 -11.00
N GLY A 16 25.12 0.50 -11.74
CA GLY A 16 25.94 1.58 -11.21
C GLY A 16 25.28 2.92 -11.55
N ALA A 17 25.06 3.74 -10.53
CA ALA A 17 24.71 5.14 -10.71
C ALA A 17 25.72 5.79 -11.66
N SER A 18 25.22 6.38 -12.74
CA SER A 18 26.04 6.87 -13.84
C SER A 18 26.69 8.21 -13.47
N ASP A 19 28.01 8.20 -13.25
CA ASP A 19 28.90 9.36 -13.47
C ASP A 19 28.98 9.67 -14.97
N ALA A 20 27.84 9.90 -15.61
CA ALA A 20 27.79 10.22 -17.02
C ALA A 20 28.20 11.68 -17.22
N ALA A 21 29.36 11.90 -17.83
CA ALA A 21 29.73 13.21 -18.35
C ALA A 21 28.65 13.71 -19.32
N PRO A 22 28.35 15.03 -19.35
CA PRO A 22 27.35 15.59 -20.26
C PRO A 22 27.63 15.20 -21.72
N ILE A 23 26.57 14.86 -22.46
CA ILE A 23 26.68 14.51 -23.88
C ILE A 23 27.25 15.72 -24.64
N PRO A 24 28.31 15.54 -25.46
CA PRO A 24 28.84 16.63 -26.28
C PRO A 24 27.75 17.21 -27.19
N GLU A 25 27.59 18.54 -27.20
CA GLU A 25 26.59 19.24 -28.02
C GLU A 25 26.53 18.83 -29.50
N PRO A 26 27.65 18.64 -30.23
CA PRO A 26 27.57 18.21 -31.64
C PRO A 26 27.00 16.79 -31.79
N LEU A 27 27.25 15.91 -30.82
CA LEU A 27 26.71 14.54 -30.82
C LEU A 27 25.20 14.56 -30.54
N LYS A 28 24.77 15.39 -29.58
CA LYS A 28 23.37 15.62 -29.24
C LYS A 28 22.57 16.18 -30.43
N ALA A 29 23.09 17.19 -31.11
CA ALA A 29 22.44 17.77 -32.30
C ALA A 29 22.22 16.75 -33.41
N LYS A 30 23.23 15.88 -33.67
CA LYS A 30 23.12 14.82 -34.66
C LYS A 30 22.09 13.76 -34.27
N ALA A 31 22.06 13.37 -32.99
CA ALA A 31 21.09 12.40 -32.48
C ALA A 31 19.65 12.95 -32.59
N LEU A 32 19.44 14.21 -32.23
CA LEU A 32 18.13 14.87 -32.36
C LEU A 32 17.67 14.93 -33.82
N ALA A 33 18.54 15.33 -34.76
CA ALA A 33 18.19 15.36 -36.18
C ALA A 33 17.80 13.98 -36.73
N GLN A 34 18.45 12.91 -36.28
CA GLN A 34 18.12 11.54 -36.67
C GLN A 34 16.73 11.14 -36.14
N VAL A 35 16.42 11.50 -34.90
CA VAL A 35 15.11 11.23 -34.29
C VAL A 35 14.02 12.02 -35.00
N ASP A 36 14.23 13.31 -35.26
CA ASP A 36 13.28 14.16 -35.98
C ASP A 36 12.97 13.60 -37.38
N GLN A 37 13.98 13.11 -38.09
CA GLN A 37 13.79 12.47 -39.38
C GLN A 37 12.93 11.19 -39.29
N ALA A 38 13.14 10.38 -38.25
CA ALA A 38 12.36 9.18 -38.01
C ALA A 38 10.90 9.51 -37.66
N LEU A 39 10.69 10.52 -36.80
CA LEU A 39 9.36 10.99 -36.41
C LEU A 39 8.59 11.61 -37.57
N MET A 40 9.25 12.39 -38.43
CA MET A 40 8.66 12.92 -39.67
C MET A 40 8.27 11.80 -40.63
N LYS A 41 9.12 10.77 -40.77
CA LYS A 41 8.84 9.60 -41.64
C LYS A 41 7.62 8.81 -41.16
N GLN A 42 7.38 8.78 -39.85
CA GLN A 42 6.22 8.12 -39.25
C GLN A 42 4.97 9.02 -39.20
N GLY A 43 5.07 10.28 -39.65
CA GLY A 43 3.95 11.23 -39.62
C GLY A 43 3.58 11.71 -38.21
N LEU A 44 4.45 11.52 -37.22
CA LEU A 44 4.22 11.94 -35.84
C LEU A 44 4.46 13.44 -35.63
N ILE A 45 5.41 14.00 -36.39
CA ILE A 45 5.69 15.44 -36.41
C ILE A 45 5.68 15.99 -37.84
N ASP A 46 5.38 17.28 -37.97
CA ASP A 46 5.41 18.02 -39.21
C ASP A 46 6.82 18.53 -39.56
N LYS A 47 6.95 19.19 -40.72
CA LYS A 47 8.22 19.77 -41.19
C LYS A 47 8.71 20.96 -40.33
N ARG A 48 7.88 21.46 -39.42
CA ARG A 48 8.18 22.54 -38.48
C ARG A 48 8.56 21.99 -37.10
N GLY A 49 8.60 20.66 -36.92
CA GLY A 49 8.90 19.99 -35.66
C GLY A 49 7.72 19.96 -34.68
N GLN A 50 6.51 20.27 -35.13
CA GLN A 50 5.30 20.21 -34.31
C GLN A 50 4.60 18.88 -34.46
N VAL A 51 3.89 18.43 -33.42
CA VAL A 51 3.10 17.19 -33.47
C VAL A 51 2.04 17.32 -34.57
N SER A 52 1.87 16.26 -35.37
CA SER A 52 0.88 16.27 -36.45
C SER A 52 -0.55 16.36 -35.90
N GLU A 53 -1.43 17.03 -36.64
CA GLU A 53 -2.82 17.29 -36.23
C GLU A 53 -3.59 15.99 -35.92
N GLN A 54 -3.35 14.94 -36.70
CA GLN A 54 -3.96 13.62 -36.51
C GLN A 54 -3.54 13.00 -35.16
N VAL A 55 -2.25 13.03 -34.83
CA VAL A 55 -1.73 12.47 -33.58
C VAL A 55 -2.13 13.33 -32.38
N ALA A 56 -2.11 14.65 -32.55
CA ALA A 56 -2.61 15.57 -31.53
C ALA A 56 -4.10 15.26 -31.24
N THR A 57 -4.91 15.00 -32.25
CA THR A 57 -6.33 14.66 -32.07
C THR A 57 -6.52 13.30 -31.39
N GLU A 58 -5.73 12.29 -31.75
CA GLU A 58 -5.87 10.93 -31.22
C GLU A 58 -5.36 10.80 -29.76
N LEU A 59 -4.29 11.52 -29.43
CA LEU A 59 -3.60 11.36 -28.13
C LEU A 59 -3.84 12.51 -27.15
N SER A 60 -4.39 13.64 -27.59
CA SER A 60 -4.71 14.72 -26.66
C SER A 60 -5.95 14.38 -25.84
N PHE A 61 -5.82 14.49 -24.52
CA PHE A 61 -6.95 14.46 -23.62
C PHE A 61 -6.81 15.61 -22.63
N GLU A 62 -7.93 16.28 -22.36
CA GLU A 62 -8.01 17.30 -21.33
C GLU A 62 -9.04 16.87 -20.29
N ARG A 63 -8.63 16.78 -19.02
CA ARG A 63 -9.54 16.50 -17.91
C ARG A 63 -9.70 17.76 -17.05
N LYS A 64 -10.78 18.48 -17.26
CA LYS A 64 -11.21 19.56 -16.38
C LYS A 64 -12.11 18.98 -15.29
N SER A 65 -11.68 19.07 -14.03
CA SER A 65 -12.52 18.79 -12.87
C SER A 65 -12.62 20.04 -12.02
N SER A 66 -13.84 20.47 -11.72
CA SER A 66 -14.12 21.45 -10.67
C SER A 66 -14.73 20.69 -9.50
N LEU A 67 -14.24 20.96 -8.29
CA LEU A 67 -14.98 20.57 -7.09
C LEU A 67 -16.16 21.54 -7.00
N PRO A 68 -17.42 21.05 -7.06
CA PRO A 68 -18.59 21.92 -7.07
C PRO A 68 -18.77 22.71 -5.77
N THR A 69 -18.07 22.29 -4.71
CA THR A 69 -18.08 22.93 -3.40
C THR A 69 -16.76 23.68 -3.20
N PRO A 70 -16.77 24.98 -2.86
CA PRO A 70 -15.57 25.65 -2.37
C PRO A 70 -15.02 24.84 -1.20
N GLY A 71 -13.78 24.35 -1.33
CA GLY A 71 -13.16 23.50 -0.32
C GLY A 71 -13.01 24.27 0.98
N THR A 72 -13.82 23.95 1.99
CA THR A 72 -13.62 24.44 3.34
C THR A 72 -12.46 23.65 3.94
N LEU A 73 -11.31 24.30 4.12
CA LEU A 73 -10.17 23.68 4.79
C LEU A 73 -10.45 23.70 6.31
N VAL A 74 -11.04 22.62 6.83
CA VAL A 74 -11.19 22.45 8.27
C VAL A 74 -9.86 21.97 8.82
N LYS A 75 -9.16 22.83 9.54
CA LYS A 75 -7.96 22.45 10.28
C LYS A 75 -8.41 21.58 11.45
N GLY A 76 -8.49 20.27 11.22
CA GLY A 76 -8.74 19.31 12.28
C GLY A 76 -7.58 19.37 13.26
N CYS A 77 -7.81 19.84 14.47
CA CYS A 77 -6.92 19.55 15.57
C CYS A 77 -6.97 18.02 15.75
N LEU A 78 -5.82 17.37 15.62
CA LEU A 78 -5.66 15.92 15.88
C LEU A 78 -5.62 15.63 17.39
N ASP A 79 -5.99 16.61 18.21
CA ASP A 79 -5.99 16.54 19.67
C ASP A 79 -7.45 16.50 20.16
N ASP A 80 -7.65 15.96 21.37
CA ASP A 80 -8.90 15.77 22.13
C ASP A 80 -10.16 16.26 21.39
N CYS A 81 -10.57 15.46 20.40
CA CYS A 81 -11.80 15.66 19.65
C CYS A 81 -13.01 15.23 20.50
N ASP A 82 -13.14 15.82 21.69
CA ASP A 82 -14.22 15.61 22.65
C ASP A 82 -15.53 16.28 22.22
N THR A 83 -15.52 17.03 21.11
CA THR A 83 -16.72 17.73 20.62
C THR A 83 -17.76 16.75 20.07
N CYS A 84 -17.34 15.58 19.60
CA CYS A 84 -18.21 14.80 18.73
C CYS A 84 -19.03 13.73 19.44
N GLU A 85 -18.58 13.06 20.51
CA GLU A 85 -19.30 11.85 20.97
C GLU A 85 -19.26 11.54 22.50
N PRO A 86 -19.71 12.45 23.39
CA PRO A 86 -19.85 12.15 24.82
C PRO A 86 -20.76 10.94 25.11
N ALA A 87 -21.70 10.66 24.19
CA ALA A 87 -22.54 9.47 24.24
C ALA A 87 -21.78 8.17 23.92
N LEU A 88 -20.77 8.23 23.04
CA LEU A 88 -19.93 7.07 22.74
C LEU A 88 -19.03 6.75 23.94
N ASP A 89 -18.42 7.76 24.55
CA ASP A 89 -17.55 7.56 25.73
C ASP A 89 -18.32 6.92 26.89
N ALA A 90 -19.52 7.45 27.19
CA ALA A 90 -20.40 6.86 28.21
C ALA A 90 -20.79 5.40 27.88
N ALA A 91 -21.00 5.07 26.61
CA ALA A 91 -21.31 3.71 26.19
C ALA A 91 -20.10 2.78 26.37
N ILE A 92 -18.89 3.24 26.05
CA ILE A 92 -17.64 2.50 26.24
C ILE A 92 -17.41 2.23 27.73
N GLU A 93 -17.58 3.23 28.59
CA GLU A 93 -17.42 3.08 30.05
C GLU A 93 -18.40 2.05 30.64
N LEU A 94 -19.68 2.13 30.27
CA LEU A 94 -20.69 1.16 30.70
C LEU A 94 -20.37 -0.26 30.22
N GLU A 95 -19.88 -0.41 29.00
CA GLU A 95 -19.49 -1.71 28.47
C GLU A 95 -18.29 -2.30 29.20
N LEU A 96 -17.28 -1.47 29.52
CA LEU A 96 -16.12 -1.87 30.31
C LEU A 96 -16.53 -2.30 31.73
N GLU A 97 -17.42 -1.56 32.38
CA GLU A 97 -17.93 -1.91 33.70
C GLU A 97 -18.71 -3.23 33.67
N HIS A 98 -19.59 -3.42 32.69
CA HIS A 98 -20.33 -4.66 32.52
C HIS A 98 -19.39 -5.87 32.33
N LYS A 99 -18.36 -5.75 31.48
CA LYS A 99 -17.34 -6.80 31.28
C LYS A 99 -16.58 -7.10 32.57
N ARG A 100 -16.24 -6.08 33.37
CA ARG A 100 -15.58 -6.26 34.67
C ARG A 100 -16.46 -7.05 35.64
N LEU A 101 -17.73 -6.68 35.76
CA LEU A 101 -18.69 -7.37 36.64
C LEU A 101 -18.94 -8.81 36.21
N GLN A 102 -19.00 -9.08 34.89
CA GLN A 102 -19.08 -10.44 34.37
C GLN A 102 -17.86 -11.27 34.77
N ASN A 103 -16.65 -10.71 34.65
CA ASN A 103 -15.43 -11.39 35.08
C ASN A 103 -15.43 -11.68 36.59
N GLU A 104 -15.94 -10.77 37.42
CA GLU A 104 -16.08 -10.98 38.87
C GLU A 104 -17.10 -12.07 39.20
N LEU A 105 -18.23 -12.11 38.49
CA LEU A 105 -19.24 -13.15 38.62
C LEU A 105 -18.66 -14.52 38.24
N LEU A 106 -17.95 -14.61 37.11
CA LEU A 106 -17.31 -15.84 36.65
C LEU A 106 -16.30 -16.35 37.68
N LYS A 107 -15.49 -15.46 38.28
CA LYS A 107 -14.56 -15.83 39.36
C LYS A 107 -15.28 -16.46 40.55
N LYS A 108 -16.39 -15.87 41.00
CA LYS A 108 -17.19 -16.43 42.11
C LYS A 108 -17.81 -17.78 41.75
N GLN A 109 -18.28 -17.94 40.51
CA GLN A 109 -18.81 -19.23 40.04
C GLN A 109 -17.72 -20.31 40.03
N ILE A 110 -16.52 -20.00 39.55
CA ILE A 110 -15.37 -20.92 39.58
C ILE A 110 -15.07 -21.33 41.02
N GLU A 111 -14.98 -20.37 41.95
CA GLU A 111 -14.71 -20.65 43.36
C GLU A 111 -15.78 -21.58 43.99
N LEU A 112 -17.06 -21.34 43.69
CA LEU A 112 -18.15 -22.20 44.16
C LEU A 112 -18.07 -23.60 43.54
N LEU A 113 -17.73 -23.71 42.26
CA LEU A 113 -17.56 -24.99 41.58
C LEU A 113 -16.39 -25.77 42.19
N GLU A 114 -15.25 -25.13 42.45
CA GLU A 114 -14.10 -25.75 43.12
C GLU A 114 -14.46 -26.24 44.54
N LYS A 115 -15.18 -25.42 45.33
CA LYS A 115 -15.68 -25.87 46.65
C LYS A 115 -16.63 -27.05 46.52
N SER A 116 -17.50 -27.08 45.50
CA SER A 116 -18.42 -28.18 45.26
C SER A 116 -17.73 -29.47 44.82
N GLN A 117 -16.52 -29.39 44.22
CA GLN A 117 -15.74 -30.58 43.87
C GLN A 117 -15.29 -31.37 45.10
N GLN A 118 -15.14 -30.72 46.26
CA GLN A 118 -14.80 -31.39 47.52
C GLN A 118 -15.92 -32.33 48.01
N TYR A 119 -17.15 -32.14 47.54
CA TYR A 119 -18.33 -32.94 47.89
C TYR A 119 -18.76 -33.93 46.80
N ARG A 120 -18.01 -34.04 45.70
CA ARG A 120 -18.30 -35.04 44.65
C ARG A 120 -17.83 -36.42 45.10
N CYS A 121 -18.67 -37.43 44.86
CA CYS A 121 -18.43 -38.84 45.22
C CYS A 121 -17.25 -39.49 44.46
N CYS A 122 -16.73 -38.83 43.41
CA CYS A 122 -15.54 -39.24 42.66
C CYS A 122 -14.56 -38.05 42.61
N PRO A 123 -13.48 -38.07 43.40
CA PRO A 123 -12.46 -37.02 43.35
C PRO A 123 -11.75 -36.99 41.99
N ALA A 124 -11.24 -35.81 41.61
CA ALA A 124 -10.54 -35.64 40.34
C ALA A 124 -9.32 -36.58 40.25
N GLY A 125 -9.35 -37.52 39.32
CA GLY A 125 -8.27 -38.50 39.09
C GLY A 125 -8.68 -39.97 39.19
N GLU A 126 -9.91 -40.30 39.63
CA GLU A 126 -10.41 -41.67 39.61
C GLU A 126 -11.05 -42.01 38.26
N THR A 127 -10.46 -42.96 37.52
CA THR A 127 -11.08 -43.61 36.35
C THR A 127 -12.02 -44.71 36.83
N GLU A 128 -13.27 -44.69 36.38
CA GLU A 128 -14.22 -45.78 36.65
C GLU A 128 -13.64 -47.13 36.20
N PRO A 129 -13.67 -48.17 37.05
CA PRO A 129 -13.33 -49.50 36.59
C PRO A 129 -14.40 -49.94 35.58
N VAL A 130 -13.97 -50.14 34.33
CA VAL A 130 -14.79 -50.69 33.26
C VAL A 130 -15.29 -52.06 33.70
N ALA A 131 -16.61 -52.20 33.88
CA ALA A 131 -17.29 -53.46 34.12
C ALA A 131 -17.66 -54.14 32.80
#